data_AF-A0A7X7EZG4-F1
#
_entry.id   AF-A0A7X7EZG4-F1
#
_cell.length_a   1.000
_cell.length_b   1.000
_cell.length_c   1.000
_cell.angle_alpha   90.00
_cell.angle_beta   90.00
_cell.angle_gamma   90.00
#
_symmetry.space_group_name_H-M   'P 1'
#
loop_
_entity.id
_entity.type
_entity.pdbx_description
1 polymer ?
#
loop_
_entity_poly.entity_id
_entity_poly.type
_entity_poly.pdbx_seq_one_letter_code
_entity_poly.pdbx_strand_id
1 'polypeptide(L)'
;RYVFLSDGLLGLLDEDEIAAVFAHELGHVRNGHVWLRAAAMFWPLGVAAAVATAFPHAIEHAASYVEKGGLDAMTALGLAGLAAIVIYVLTFFAFYSRSLEHEADLSVCDLFPPGVGGPTFCSALERLGRAQGSRRARSWQHASIADRVKFLESVERAPKLGLRYRRRIRLVGGIVIGLALSPLIGLLLSSFLLG
;
A
#
# COMPACT_ATOMS: atom_id res chain seq x y z
N ARG A 1 8.16 3.73 -21.67
CA ARG A 1 7.59 4.14 -20.36
C ARG A 1 8.42 5.30 -19.86
N TYR A 2 7.78 6.39 -19.41
CA TYR A 2 8.48 7.61 -18.97
C TYR A 2 8.55 7.63 -17.45
N VAL A 3 9.69 8.05 -16.89
CA VAL A 3 9.86 8.36 -15.47
C VAL A 3 10.15 9.85 -15.41
N PHE A 4 9.34 10.59 -14.66
CA PHE A 4 9.51 12.03 -14.48
C PHE A 4 10.40 12.26 -13.25
N LEU A 5 11.56 12.87 -13.47
CA LEU A 5 12.44 13.36 -12.42
C LEU A 5 12.33 14.87 -12.42
N SER A 6 12.19 15.49 -11.25
CA SER A 6 12.16 16.94 -11.15
C SER A 6 13.56 17.53 -11.30
N ASP A 7 13.67 18.73 -11.86
CA ASP A 7 14.95 19.43 -12.01
C ASP A 7 15.65 19.63 -10.66
N GLY A 8 14.88 19.86 -9.59
CA GLY A 8 15.41 19.95 -8.23
C GLY A 8 15.99 18.64 -7.69
N LEU A 9 15.52 17.49 -8.17
CA LEU A 9 16.09 16.18 -7.83
C LEU A 9 17.37 15.92 -8.63
N LEU A 10 17.38 16.27 -9.91
CA LEU A 10 18.55 16.16 -10.79
C LEU A 10 19.70 17.07 -10.35
N GLY A 11 19.40 18.25 -9.79
CA GLY A 11 20.43 19.15 -9.26
C GLY A 11 20.99 18.75 -7.88
N LEU A 12 20.36 17.80 -7.19
CA LEU A 12 20.70 17.41 -5.82
C LEU A 12 21.44 16.07 -5.73
N LEU A 13 21.21 15.18 -6.68
CA LEU A 13 21.71 13.81 -6.68
C LEU A 13 22.79 13.60 -7.75
N ASP A 14 23.74 12.71 -7.49
CA ASP A 14 24.71 12.28 -8.49
C ASP A 14 24.13 11.18 -9.41
N GLU A 15 24.84 10.82 -10.48
CA GLU A 15 24.36 9.87 -11.49
C GLU A 15 24.00 8.49 -10.91
N ASP A 16 24.80 8.00 -9.97
CA ASP A 16 24.57 6.72 -9.29
C ASP A 16 23.33 6.78 -8.39
N GLU A 17 23.15 7.88 -7.65
CA GLU A 17 21.96 8.14 -6.84
C GLU A 17 20.70 8.28 -7.69
N ILE A 18 20.78 8.96 -8.82
CA ILE A 18 19.68 9.06 -9.80
C ILE A 18 19.32 7.68 -10.33
N ALA A 19 20.32 6.87 -10.71
CA ALA A 19 20.11 5.50 -11.16
C ALA A 19 19.46 4.63 -10.07
N ALA A 20 19.83 4.83 -8.80
CA ALA A 20 19.23 4.13 -7.68
C ALA A 20 17.75 4.53 -7.45
N VAL A 21 17.41 5.82 -7.59
CA VAL A 21 16.01 6.28 -7.58
C VAL A 21 15.24 5.68 -8.76
N PHE A 22 15.82 5.64 -9.95
CA PHE A 22 15.17 5.03 -11.11
C PHE A 22 14.94 3.52 -10.92
N ALA A 23 15.89 2.81 -10.30
CA ALA A 23 15.74 1.41 -9.97
C ALA A 23 14.60 1.16 -8.96
N HIS A 24 14.39 2.07 -8.01
CA HIS A 24 13.26 2.05 -7.09
C HIS A 24 11.93 2.21 -7.84
N GLU A 25 11.83 3.20 -8.75
CA GLU A 25 10.63 3.41 -9.58
C GLU A 25 10.34 2.22 -10.50
N LEU A 26 11.39 1.61 -11.08
CA LEU A 26 11.28 0.38 -11.84
C LEU A 26 10.79 -0.78 -10.97
N GLY A 27 11.19 -0.82 -9.69
CA GLY A 27 10.67 -1.74 -8.68
C GLY A 27 9.14 -1.66 -8.53
N HIS A 28 8.59 -0.44 -8.44
CA HIS A 28 7.13 -0.24 -8.41
C HIS A 28 6.43 -0.80 -9.64
N VAL A 29 7.02 -0.57 -10.81
CA VAL A 29 6.49 -1.06 -12.08
C VAL A 29 6.54 -2.59 -12.16
N ARG A 30 7.70 -3.19 -11.86
CA ARG A 30 7.93 -4.63 -11.95
C ARG A 30 7.01 -5.42 -11.02
N ASN A 31 6.77 -4.92 -9.81
CA ASN A 31 5.96 -5.59 -8.80
C ASN A 31 4.48 -5.17 -8.85
N GLY A 32 4.08 -4.34 -9.83
CA GLY A 32 2.68 -3.97 -10.03
C GLY A 32 2.08 -3.16 -8.86
N HIS A 33 2.89 -2.35 -8.16
CA HIS A 33 2.47 -1.66 -6.94
C HIS A 33 1.29 -0.70 -7.16
N VAL A 34 1.14 -0.12 -8.36
CA VAL A 34 -0.04 0.69 -8.72
C VAL A 34 -1.33 -0.14 -8.67
N TRP A 35 -1.31 -1.35 -9.23
CA TRP A 35 -2.46 -2.24 -9.23
C TRP A 35 -2.75 -2.81 -7.85
N LEU A 36 -1.71 -3.10 -7.06
CA LEU A 36 -1.89 -3.50 -5.66
C LEU A 36 -2.50 -2.38 -4.82
N ARG A 37 -2.10 -1.12 -5.01
CA ARG A 37 -2.75 0.03 -4.36
C ARG A 37 -4.19 0.21 -4.83
N ALA A 38 -4.47 0.04 -6.12
CA ALA A 38 -5.83 0.08 -6.63
C ALA A 38 -6.71 -1.02 -6.01
N ALA A 39 -6.25 -2.28 -6.02
CA ALA A 39 -6.95 -3.37 -5.34
C ALA A 39 -7.12 -3.10 -3.83
N ALA A 40 -6.10 -2.54 -3.18
CA ALA A 40 -6.19 -2.11 -1.79
C ALA A 40 -7.25 -1.01 -1.59
N MET A 41 -7.49 -0.13 -2.54
CA MET A 41 -8.55 0.87 -2.43
C MET A 41 -9.95 0.22 -2.45
N PHE A 42 -10.13 -0.83 -3.26
CA PHE A 42 -11.46 -1.40 -3.52
C PHE A 42 -11.83 -2.62 -2.67
N TRP A 43 -10.89 -3.34 -2.06
CA TRP A 43 -11.24 -4.54 -1.26
C TRP A 43 -12.20 -4.32 -0.08
N PRO A 44 -12.32 -3.13 0.56
CA PRO A 44 -13.35 -2.92 1.58
C PRO A 44 -14.78 -3.11 1.05
N LEU A 45 -15.03 -2.84 -0.24
CA LEU A 45 -16.31 -3.12 -0.89
C LEU A 45 -16.59 -4.63 -0.93
N GLY A 46 -15.57 -5.43 -1.22
CA GLY A 46 -15.65 -6.88 -1.18
C GLY A 46 -15.98 -7.44 0.19
N VAL A 47 -15.39 -6.87 1.25
CA VAL A 47 -15.73 -7.23 2.62
C VAL A 47 -17.15 -6.82 2.97
N ALA A 48 -17.54 -5.58 2.66
CA ALA A 48 -18.88 -5.10 2.94
C ALA A 48 -19.94 -5.97 2.25
N ALA A 49 -19.72 -6.35 1.00
CA ALA A 49 -20.58 -7.28 0.27
C ALA A 49 -20.61 -8.67 0.92
N ALA A 50 -19.45 -9.24 1.29
CA ALA A 50 -19.38 -10.54 1.94
C ALA A 50 -20.09 -10.55 3.31
N VAL A 51 -19.93 -9.49 4.11
CA VAL A 51 -20.60 -9.32 5.41
C VAL A 51 -22.11 -9.18 5.22
N ALA A 52 -22.57 -8.38 4.26
CA ALA A 52 -24.00 -8.23 3.97
C ALA A 52 -24.64 -9.57 3.58
N THR A 53 -23.95 -10.39 2.79
CA THR A 53 -24.41 -11.73 2.40
C THR A 53 -24.39 -12.72 3.56
N ALA A 54 -23.34 -12.71 4.38
CA ALA A 54 -23.20 -13.64 5.51
C ALA A 54 -24.13 -13.29 6.68
N PHE A 55 -24.48 -12.02 6.83
CA PHE A 55 -25.28 -11.51 7.94
C PHE A 55 -26.40 -10.56 7.45
N PRO A 56 -27.38 -11.07 6.68
CA PRO A 56 -28.38 -10.24 6.00
C PRO A 56 -29.21 -9.38 6.98
N HIS A 57 -29.50 -9.90 8.18
CA HIS A 57 -30.28 -9.20 9.20
C HIS A 57 -29.44 -8.30 10.12
N ALA A 58 -28.10 -8.29 10.00
CA ALA A 58 -27.26 -7.48 10.88
C ALA A 58 -27.48 -5.98 10.65
N ILE A 59 -27.72 -5.58 9.40
CA ILE A 59 -28.01 -4.18 9.04
C ILE A 59 -29.36 -3.77 9.63
N GLU A 60 -30.40 -4.59 9.49
CA GLU A 60 -31.74 -4.34 10.02
C GLU A 60 -31.72 -4.23 11.55
N HIS A 61 -31.02 -5.16 12.22
CA HIS A 61 -30.86 -5.11 13.67
C HIS A 61 -30.12 -3.84 14.09
N ALA A 62 -29.01 -3.50 13.45
CA ALA A 62 -28.26 -2.27 13.74
C ALA A 62 -29.11 -1.00 13.54
N ALA A 63 -29.85 -0.92 12.43
CA ALA A 63 -30.76 0.17 12.13
C ALA A 63 -31.79 0.36 13.26
N SER A 64 -32.41 -0.74 13.72
CA SER A 64 -33.43 -0.69 14.77
C SER A 64 -32.92 -0.16 16.12
N TYR A 65 -31.65 -0.40 16.45
CA TYR A 65 -31.03 0.15 17.67
C TYR A 65 -30.70 1.63 17.53
N VAL A 66 -30.28 2.07 16.34
CA VAL A 66 -29.92 3.46 16.08
C VAL A 66 -31.16 4.35 16.03
N GLU A 67 -32.24 3.88 15.41
CA GLU A 67 -33.53 4.60 15.39
C GLU A 67 -34.09 4.82 16.79
N LYS A 68 -33.96 3.83 17.69
CA LYS A 68 -34.30 3.99 19.12
C LYS A 68 -33.48 5.09 19.82
N GLY A 69 -32.30 5.41 19.29
CA GLY A 69 -31.44 6.49 19.76
C GLY A 69 -31.73 7.86 19.13
N GLY A 70 -32.74 7.97 18.24
CA GLY A 70 -33.17 9.23 17.64
C GLY A 70 -32.40 9.66 16.39
N LEU A 71 -31.54 8.79 15.84
CA LEU A 71 -30.88 9.00 14.55
C LEU A 71 -31.53 8.10 13.49
N ASP A 72 -31.78 8.65 12.31
CA ASP A 72 -32.25 7.86 11.16
C ASP A 72 -31.15 6.84 10.73
N ALA A 73 -31.59 5.64 10.36
CA ALA A 73 -30.70 4.53 10.00
C ALA A 73 -29.78 4.86 8.81
N MET A 74 -30.25 5.61 7.81
CA MET A 74 -29.46 5.97 6.63
C MET A 74 -28.34 6.95 6.98
N THR A 75 -28.63 7.98 7.77
CA THR A 75 -27.61 8.91 8.26
C THR A 75 -26.58 8.17 9.12
N ALA A 76 -27.03 7.30 10.03
CA ALA A 76 -26.14 6.54 10.88
C ALA A 76 -25.22 5.59 10.09
N LEU A 77 -25.77 4.87 9.12
CA LEU A 77 -25.00 4.00 8.24
C LEU A 77 -23.99 4.80 7.39
N GLY A 78 -24.38 5.97 6.88
CA GLY A 78 -23.49 6.87 6.15
C GLY A 78 -22.31 7.35 6.98
N LEU A 79 -22.56 7.80 8.22
CA LEU A 79 -21.51 8.23 9.16
C LEU A 79 -20.59 7.07 9.57
N ALA A 80 -21.17 5.90 9.85
CA ALA A 80 -20.39 4.70 10.18
C ALA A 80 -19.51 4.26 9.01
N GLY A 81 -20.05 4.26 7.79
CA GLY A 81 -19.31 3.96 6.57
C GLY A 81 -18.17 4.94 6.32
N LEU A 82 -18.42 6.25 6.45
CA LEU A 82 -17.39 7.28 6.33
C LEU A 82 -16.29 7.10 7.37
N ALA A 83 -16.65 6.90 8.64
CA ALA A 83 -15.69 6.65 9.71
C ALA A 83 -14.86 5.39 9.44
N ALA A 84 -15.49 4.31 8.99
CA ALA A 84 -14.81 3.07 8.62
C ALA A 84 -13.81 3.29 7.47
N ILE A 85 -14.19 4.03 6.42
CA ILE A 85 -13.29 4.38 5.31
C ILE A 85 -12.11 5.22 5.80
N VAL A 86 -12.35 6.25 6.61
CA VAL A 86 -11.27 7.11 7.15
C VAL A 86 -10.30 6.29 7.99
N ILE A 87 -10.81 5.47 8.92
CA ILE A 87 -9.99 4.59 9.76
C ILE A 87 -9.20 3.62 8.87
N TYR A 88 -9.86 3.01 7.88
CA TYR A 88 -9.23 2.09 6.93
C TYR A 88 -8.08 2.74 6.16
N VAL A 89 -8.31 3.94 5.60
CA VAL A 89 -7.31 4.67 4.82
C VAL A 89 -6.09 5.03 5.68
N LEU A 90 -6.33 5.56 6.89
CA LEU A 90 -5.27 6.00 7.78
C LEU A 90 -4.48 4.83 8.42
N THR A 91 -5.10 3.65 8.52
CA THR A 91 -4.49 2.46 9.13
C THR A 91 -3.96 1.48 8.08
N PHE A 92 -4.80 0.58 7.58
CA PHE A 92 -4.40 -0.51 6.70
C PHE A 92 -3.84 0.00 5.38
N PHE A 93 -4.55 0.89 4.70
CA PHE A 93 -4.12 1.35 3.37
C PHE A 93 -2.79 2.09 3.46
N ALA A 94 -2.65 3.01 4.41
CA ALA A 94 -1.39 3.71 4.65
C ALA A 94 -0.25 2.74 5.05
N PHE A 95 -0.52 1.75 5.90
CA PHE A 95 0.47 0.72 6.24
C PHE A 95 0.88 -0.12 5.03
N TYR A 96 -0.08 -0.56 4.22
CA TYR A 96 0.18 -1.39 3.05
C TYR A 96 0.93 -0.61 1.97
N SER A 97 0.55 0.65 1.69
CA SER A 97 1.28 1.50 0.75
C SER A 97 2.75 1.67 1.15
N ARG A 98 3.01 1.97 2.43
CA ARG A 98 4.39 2.04 2.96
C ARG A 98 5.14 0.72 2.86
N SER A 99 4.43 -0.40 2.93
CA SER A 99 5.05 -1.71 2.78
C SER A 99 5.48 -1.98 1.33
N LEU A 100 4.72 -1.47 0.35
CA LEU A 100 5.09 -1.54 -1.06
C LEU A 100 6.32 -0.67 -1.37
N GLU A 101 6.51 0.46 -0.67
CA GLU A 101 7.74 1.26 -0.77
C GLU A 101 8.97 0.43 -0.37
N HIS A 102 8.90 -0.28 0.76
CA HIS A 102 9.99 -1.16 1.19
C HIS A 102 10.27 -2.29 0.19
N GLU A 103 9.26 -2.86 -0.47
CA GLU A 103 9.49 -3.84 -1.53
C GLU A 103 10.15 -3.21 -2.77
N ALA A 104 9.83 -1.96 -3.11
CA ALA A 104 10.51 -1.23 -4.17
C ALA A 104 11.97 -0.90 -3.78
N ASP A 105 12.23 -0.54 -2.53
CA ASP A 105 13.58 -0.34 -1.97
C ASP A 105 14.44 -1.59 -2.15
N LEU A 106 13.89 -2.78 -1.86
CA LEU A 106 14.58 -4.04 -2.08
C LEU A 106 14.94 -4.29 -3.56
N SER A 107 14.15 -3.76 -4.49
CA SER A 107 14.40 -3.94 -5.92
C SER A 107 15.66 -3.21 -6.38
N VAL A 108 16.05 -2.13 -5.68
CA VAL A 108 17.33 -1.45 -5.93
C VAL A 108 18.51 -2.38 -5.63
N CYS A 109 18.45 -3.13 -4.53
CA CYS A 109 19.47 -4.11 -4.17
C CYS A 109 19.61 -5.25 -5.20
N ASP A 110 18.55 -5.55 -5.95
CA ASP A 110 18.55 -6.61 -6.98
C ASP A 110 19.04 -6.09 -8.36
N LEU A 111 18.98 -4.78 -8.60
CA LEU A 111 19.33 -4.15 -9.89
C LEU A 111 20.76 -3.61 -9.96
N PHE A 112 21.45 -3.54 -8.82
CA PHE A 112 22.83 -3.10 -8.70
C PHE A 112 23.76 -4.24 -8.27
N PRO A 113 25.08 -4.09 -8.44
CA PRO A 113 26.04 -5.04 -7.88
C PRO A 113 25.83 -5.23 -6.36
N PRO A 114 26.06 -6.44 -5.83
CA PRO A 114 25.93 -6.72 -4.41
C PRO A 114 26.74 -5.73 -3.56
N GLY A 115 26.09 -5.13 -2.55
CA GLY A 115 26.72 -4.16 -1.65
C GLY A 115 26.80 -2.73 -2.19
N VAL A 116 26.31 -2.46 -3.40
CA VAL A 116 26.34 -1.10 -3.99
C VAL A 116 24.97 -0.43 -3.90
N GLY A 117 23.91 -1.07 -4.43
CA GLY A 117 22.61 -0.41 -4.60
C GLY A 117 21.95 0.08 -3.31
N GLY A 118 22.00 -0.72 -2.24
CA GLY A 118 21.44 -0.36 -0.94
C GLY A 118 22.10 0.90 -0.37
N PRO A 119 23.44 0.92 -0.18
CA PRO A 119 24.16 2.10 0.26
C PRO A 119 23.95 3.34 -0.62
N THR A 120 24.02 3.21 -1.96
CA THR A 120 23.79 4.32 -2.89
C THR A 120 22.38 4.90 -2.72
N PHE A 121 21.36 4.05 -2.60
CA PHE A 121 19.99 4.50 -2.39
C PHE A 121 19.77 5.13 -1.02
N CYS A 122 20.39 4.59 0.04
CA CYS A 122 20.40 5.23 1.35
C CYS A 122 21.02 6.63 1.31
N SER A 123 22.11 6.83 0.57
CA SER A 123 22.72 8.15 0.35
C SER A 123 21.74 9.11 -0.32
N ALA A 124 21.10 8.66 -1.42
CA ALA A 124 20.10 9.46 -2.14
C ALA A 124 18.94 9.89 -1.22
N LEU A 125 18.39 8.95 -0.44
CA LEU A 125 17.31 9.23 0.51
C LEU A 125 17.74 10.24 1.59
N GLU A 126 18.95 10.12 2.14
CA GLU A 126 19.46 11.07 3.14
C GLU A 126 19.71 12.46 2.56
N ARG A 127 20.20 12.57 1.31
CA ARG A 127 20.32 13.88 0.61
C ARG A 127 18.94 14.53 0.41
N LEU A 128 17.96 13.76 -0.06
CA LEU A 128 16.57 14.22 -0.21
C LEU A 128 15.95 14.65 1.13
N GLY A 129 16.19 13.88 2.20
CA GLY A 129 15.69 14.18 3.54
C GLY A 129 16.27 15.47 4.14
N ARG A 130 17.56 15.74 3.88
CA ARG A 130 18.21 17.01 4.26
C ARG A 130 17.61 18.18 3.49
N ALA A 131 17.40 18.04 2.19
CA ALA A 131 16.80 19.10 1.36
C ALA A 131 15.35 19.42 1.75
N GLN A 132 14.56 18.42 2.15
CA GLN A 132 13.18 18.62 2.63
C GLN A 132 13.08 19.02 4.12
N GLY A 133 14.20 19.05 4.85
CA GLY A 133 14.25 19.45 6.26
C GLY A 133 13.73 18.42 7.27
N SER A 134 13.34 17.21 6.86
CA SER A 134 12.95 16.15 7.79
C SER A 134 13.14 14.74 7.23
N ARG A 135 13.93 13.94 7.95
CA ARG A 135 14.08 12.49 7.71
C ARG A 135 13.00 11.62 8.36
N ARG A 136 12.18 12.22 9.23
CA ARG A 136 11.14 11.52 10.02
C ARG A 136 9.73 11.77 9.52
N ALA A 137 9.57 12.72 8.59
CA ALA A 137 8.30 12.97 7.95
C ALA A 137 7.78 11.68 7.28
N ARG A 138 6.48 11.44 7.42
CA ARG A 138 5.79 10.28 6.87
C ARG A 138 4.51 10.77 6.24
N SER A 139 4.12 10.17 5.12
CA SER A 139 2.80 10.37 4.52
C SER A 139 1.99 9.07 4.54
N TRP A 140 0.74 9.16 4.11
CA TRP A 140 -0.08 7.96 3.89
C TRP A 140 0.53 7.06 2.81
N GLN A 141 1.21 7.64 1.82
CA GLN A 141 1.82 6.91 0.70
C GLN A 141 3.24 6.40 1.01
N HIS A 142 4.09 7.26 1.58
CA HIS A 142 5.53 7.00 1.74
C HIS A 142 5.93 6.79 3.20
N ALA A 143 6.78 5.78 3.43
CA ALA A 143 7.46 5.58 4.71
C ALA A 143 8.45 6.71 4.96
N SER A 144 8.82 6.94 6.23
CA SER A 144 9.85 7.94 6.51
C SER A 144 11.20 7.48 5.96
N ILE A 145 12.05 8.42 5.58
CA ILE A 145 13.41 8.12 5.10
C ILE A 145 14.17 7.30 6.15
N ALA A 146 14.05 7.68 7.43
CA ALA A 146 14.67 6.93 8.53
C ALA A 146 14.20 5.47 8.60
N ASP A 147 12.91 5.20 8.35
CA ASP A 147 12.38 3.83 8.34
C ASP A 147 12.93 3.03 7.14
N ARG A 148 13.01 3.66 5.96
CA ARG A 148 13.50 3.04 4.72
C ARG A 148 14.99 2.70 4.81
N VAL A 149 15.81 3.64 5.27
CA VAL A 149 17.26 3.43 5.50
C VAL A 149 17.46 2.30 6.51
N LYS A 150 16.78 2.34 7.66
CA LYS A 150 16.87 1.29 8.68
C LYS A 150 16.48 -0.09 8.13
N PHE A 151 15.46 -0.14 7.28
CA PHE A 151 15.04 -1.39 6.65
C PHE A 151 16.12 -1.93 5.70
N LEU A 152 16.69 -1.08 4.83
CA LEU A 152 17.75 -1.47 3.91
C LEU A 152 19.02 -1.95 4.63
N GLU A 153 19.46 -1.23 5.66
CA GLU A 153 20.58 -1.67 6.51
C GLU A 153 20.31 -3.02 7.17
N SER A 154 19.07 -3.28 7.60
CA SER A 154 18.71 -4.58 8.19
C SER A 154 18.80 -5.72 7.17
N VAL A 155 18.46 -5.44 5.92
CA VAL A 155 18.50 -6.42 4.81
C VAL A 155 19.94 -6.66 4.37
N GLU A 156 20.79 -5.63 4.36
CA GLU A 156 22.21 -5.77 4.07
C GLU A 156 22.91 -6.67 5.09
N ARG A 157 22.61 -6.49 6.38
CA ARG A 157 23.12 -7.36 7.46
C ARG A 157 22.55 -8.78 7.39
N ALA A 158 21.31 -8.94 6.91
CA ALA A 158 20.63 -10.23 6.86
C ALA A 158 19.75 -10.37 5.59
N PRO A 159 20.32 -10.79 4.45
CA PRO A 159 19.61 -10.83 3.16
C PRO A 159 18.33 -11.67 3.14
N LYS A 160 18.24 -12.68 4.02
CA LYS A 160 17.03 -13.51 4.19
C LYS A 160 15.79 -12.69 4.61
N LEU A 161 15.97 -11.53 5.25
CA LEU A 161 14.87 -10.64 5.62
C LEU A 161 14.14 -10.11 4.39
N GLY A 162 14.88 -9.68 3.36
CA GLY A 162 14.28 -9.19 2.10
C GLY A 162 13.45 -10.26 1.39
N LEU A 163 13.96 -11.51 1.34
CA LEU A 163 13.22 -12.64 0.74
C LEU A 163 11.92 -12.95 1.49
N ARG A 164 11.95 -12.96 2.82
CA ARG A 164 10.76 -13.16 3.66
C ARG A 164 9.76 -12.02 3.49
N TYR A 165 10.27 -10.78 3.40
CA TYR A 165 9.44 -9.60 3.19
C TYR A 165 8.65 -9.70 1.88
N ARG A 166 9.32 -9.96 0.75
CA ARG A 166 8.67 -10.15 -0.56
C ARG A 166 7.64 -11.27 -0.58
N ARG A 167 7.90 -12.39 0.12
CA ARG A 167 6.90 -13.48 0.26
C ARG A 167 5.66 -12.99 1.00
N ARG A 168 5.84 -12.25 2.10
CA ARG A 168 4.72 -11.67 2.87
C ARG A 168 3.92 -10.70 2.01
N ILE A 169 4.57 -9.79 1.28
CA ILE A 169 3.86 -8.82 0.43
C ILE A 169 3.06 -9.52 -0.66
N ARG A 170 3.63 -10.53 -1.33
CA ARG A 170 2.89 -11.33 -2.33
C ARG A 170 1.68 -12.04 -1.75
N LEU A 171 1.79 -12.63 -0.56
CA LEU A 171 0.67 -13.29 0.12
C LEU A 171 -0.44 -12.28 0.45
N VAL A 172 -0.08 -11.16 1.08
CA VAL A 172 -1.05 -10.10 1.42
C VAL A 172 -1.67 -9.51 0.14
N GLY A 173 -0.87 -9.28 -0.91
CA GLY A 173 -1.34 -8.80 -2.20
C GLY A 173 -2.36 -9.74 -2.85
N GLY A 174 -2.13 -11.05 -2.79
CA GLY A 174 -3.09 -12.05 -3.26
C GLY A 174 -4.42 -11.99 -2.51
N ILE A 175 -4.39 -11.82 -1.18
CA ILE A 175 -5.60 -11.63 -0.36
C ILE A 175 -6.33 -10.34 -0.74
N VAL A 176 -5.60 -9.23 -0.86
CA VAL A 176 -6.16 -7.92 -1.24
C VAL A 176 -6.83 -7.99 -2.61
N ILE A 177 -6.19 -8.60 -3.60
CA ILE A 177 -6.76 -8.80 -4.94
C ILE A 177 -8.01 -9.68 -4.87
N GLY A 178 -7.94 -10.81 -4.16
CA GLY A 178 -9.06 -11.73 -4.03
C GLY A 178 -10.29 -11.06 -3.39
N LEU A 179 -10.08 -10.26 -2.35
CA LEU A 179 -11.14 -9.50 -1.70
C LEU A 179 -11.66 -8.35 -2.60
N ALA A 180 -10.79 -7.66 -3.34
CA ALA A 180 -11.22 -6.63 -4.29
C ALA A 180 -12.10 -7.18 -5.43
N LEU A 181 -11.82 -8.41 -5.89
CA LEU A 181 -12.56 -9.04 -6.99
C LEU A 181 -13.76 -9.87 -6.52
N SER A 182 -13.93 -10.10 -5.21
CA SER A 182 -14.99 -10.98 -4.70
C SER A 182 -16.42 -10.57 -5.08
N PRO A 183 -16.79 -9.27 -5.18
CA PRO A 183 -18.14 -8.89 -5.63
C PRO A 183 -18.41 -9.32 -7.07
N LEU A 184 -17.43 -9.13 -7.96
CA LEU A 184 -17.55 -9.50 -9.37
C LEU A 184 -17.69 -11.02 -9.52
N ILE A 185 -16.89 -11.77 -8.77
CA ILE A 185 -16.97 -13.25 -8.74
C ILE A 185 -18.36 -13.70 -8.27
N GLY A 186 -18.89 -13.08 -7.20
CA GLY A 186 -20.23 -13.38 -6.69
C GLY A 186 -21.33 -13.13 -7.72
N LEU A 187 -21.27 -12.00 -8.44
CA LEU A 187 -22.23 -11.67 -9.50
C LEU A 187 -22.17 -12.65 -10.67
N LEU A 188 -20.98 -13.07 -11.08
CA LEU A 188 -20.82 -14.05 -12.16
C LEU A 188 -21.38 -15.41 -11.76
N LEU A 189 -21.11 -15.87 -10.54
CA LEU A 189 -21.64 -17.15 -10.04
C LEU A 189 -23.17 -17.14 -9.91
N SER A 190 -23.77 -16.07 -9.41
CA SER A 190 -25.23 -15.98 -9.32
C SER A 190 -25.90 -15.97 -10.70
N SER A 191 -25.31 -15.29 -11.68
CA SER A 191 -25.82 -15.27 -13.06
C SER A 191 -25.78 -16.64 -13.76
N PHE A 192 -24.77 -17.45 -13.45
CA PHE A 192 -24.64 -18.80 -14.02
C PHE A 192 -25.59 -19.83 -13.37
N LEU A 193 -25.94 -19.64 -12.09
CA LEU A 193 -26.83 -20.56 -11.37
C LEU A 193 -28.32 -20.28 -11.62
N LEU A 194 -28.66 -19.06 -12.04
CA LEU A 194 -30.04 -18.59 -12.26
C LEU A 194 -30.45 -18.54 -13.74
N GLY A 195 -29.52 -18.83 -14.67
CA GLY A 195 -29.78 -18.91 -16.12
C GLY A 195 -29.68 -20.33 -16.62
#